data_AF-A0A2D9IU61-F1
#
_entry.id   AF-A0A2D9IU61-F1
#
_cell.length_a   1.000
_cell.length_b   1.000
_cell.length_c   1.000
_cell.angle_alpha   90.00
_cell.angle_beta   90.00
_cell.angle_gamma   90.00
#
_symmetry.space_group_name_H-M   'P 1'
#
loop_
_entity.id
_entity.type
_entity.pdbx_description
1 polymer ?
#
loop_
_entity_poly.entity_id
_entity_poly.type
_entity_poly.pdbx_seq_one_letter_code
_entity_poly.pdbx_strand_id
1 'polypeptide(L)'
;MNVSYSLLGLLFFKLFFSGFMFSQQAGKSIDDSIDTNLFGAQENISVLDSGFLPAFAFSSLYFKKRYKEEHLLKKIVDNKGDGFDSLYGTRNMRPILHGVAYRGGANNYFHKTQKRKNNNPLPNDGVLNLCREGFSSSVYLYKSNWDSSFSKNSCSCVNNTLNNLSYYQLNYFDSIDVDKMIHLVYNSALDSSVGPVYLHCWNGWHASGFIAAILLKQFCGYSSLDAVNYWDLCTDGTNISPRYNFIRDKIKAFKPIQKYTINDSLGNLICPPMPEIIDSNLLHISIEHLKLVPEALPDGTILILDNIRFQPNQTNFSNPEKNKDLILLSDVLLTTKNLTLEISGHTDRSGDESKNKLLSKKRAKFIYDYLLKNGASENQLSYKGMGSLMPAYTNKTKEGRSANRRIEIKILKNQKEDYSTLVKETELTFFSKLTHLKPNNAIVLNEIRFNPSEYLLSANQIDQLDSLAAYLRLNNASVEIIGYTDASGVEEKNIVLSGLRAQSAYSYIIDKGVEAKRLFFSGCGSANPIAPNKYEWGREKNRRLEVVLLKK
;
A
#
# COMPACT_ATOMS: atom_id res chain seq x y z
N MET A 1 -23.11 26.05 -48.39
CA MET A 1 -23.38 27.47 -48.72
C MET A 1 -22.55 28.33 -47.79
N ASN A 2 -21.89 29.34 -48.33
CA ASN A 2 -20.89 30.16 -47.62
C ASN A 2 -21.55 31.32 -46.85
N VAL A 3 -20.90 31.79 -45.78
CA VAL A 3 -20.92 33.20 -45.36
C VAL A 3 -19.48 33.64 -45.11
N SER A 4 -19.20 34.91 -45.36
CA SER A 4 -17.87 35.45 -45.73
C SER A 4 -17.12 36.16 -44.60
N TYR A 5 -15.80 36.19 -44.78
CA TYR A 5 -14.81 37.12 -44.21
C TYR A 5 -15.27 38.55 -43.92
N SER A 6 -14.59 39.18 -42.95
CA SER A 6 -13.98 40.50 -43.18
C SER A 6 -12.57 40.54 -42.59
N LEU A 7 -11.69 41.33 -43.22
CA LEU A 7 -10.25 41.43 -42.96
C LEU A 7 -9.88 42.91 -43.02
N LEU A 8 -9.02 43.44 -42.13
CA LEU A 8 -8.60 44.85 -42.21
C LEU A 8 -7.30 45.12 -41.44
N GLY A 9 -6.41 45.91 -42.06
CA GLY A 9 -5.38 46.69 -41.36
C GLY A 9 -3.94 46.19 -41.43
N LEU A 10 -3.23 46.49 -42.53
CA LEU A 10 -1.78 46.34 -42.64
C LEU A 10 -1.22 47.60 -43.29
N LEU A 11 -0.33 48.36 -42.63
CA LEU A 11 0.41 49.45 -43.27
C LEU A 11 1.73 49.82 -42.54
N PHE A 12 2.81 49.52 -43.25
CA PHE A 12 4.18 50.06 -43.26
C PHE A 12 4.58 51.25 -42.36
N PHE A 13 5.82 51.18 -41.84
CA PHE A 13 6.88 52.12 -42.26
C PHE A 13 8.28 51.46 -42.21
N LYS A 14 9.27 52.00 -42.95
CA LYS A 14 10.59 51.37 -43.18
C LYS A 14 11.72 52.42 -43.24
N LEU A 15 12.91 52.04 -42.74
CA LEU A 15 14.25 52.63 -42.99
C LEU A 15 14.57 54.08 -42.52
N PHE A 16 15.70 54.24 -41.82
CA PHE A 16 16.94 54.76 -42.43
C PHE A 16 18.20 54.39 -41.60
N PHE A 17 19.37 54.80 -42.09
CA PHE A 17 20.69 54.18 -41.90
C PHE A 17 21.66 54.94 -40.96
N SER A 18 22.82 54.31 -40.74
CA SER A 18 24.14 54.85 -40.36
C SER A 18 24.50 54.85 -38.86
N GLY A 19 25.78 54.57 -38.59
CA GLY A 19 26.34 54.44 -37.24
C GLY A 19 27.64 55.23 -37.08
N PHE A 20 28.19 55.22 -35.86
CA PHE A 20 29.52 55.77 -35.57
C PHE A 20 30.25 54.92 -34.51
N MET A 21 31.56 55.16 -34.42
CA MET A 21 32.57 54.31 -33.78
C MET A 21 33.12 54.90 -32.46
N PHE A 22 33.76 54.03 -31.66
CA PHE A 22 34.73 54.32 -30.59
C PHE A 22 34.30 55.06 -29.28
N SER A 23 34.47 54.36 -28.15
CA SER A 23 35.15 54.88 -26.94
C SER A 23 35.62 53.72 -26.05
N GLN A 24 36.54 53.98 -25.10
CA GLN A 24 37.45 53.00 -24.50
C GLN A 24 37.13 52.57 -23.04
N GLN A 25 37.64 51.36 -22.72
CA GLN A 25 38.38 50.96 -21.50
C GLN A 25 37.70 50.45 -20.20
N ALA A 26 38.33 49.34 -19.74
CA ALA A 26 38.54 48.84 -18.37
C ALA A 26 37.35 48.20 -17.60
N GLY A 27 37.44 46.96 -17.10
CA GLY A 27 38.57 46.02 -17.20
C GLY A 27 38.32 44.58 -16.69
N LYS A 28 39.32 43.72 -16.98
CA LYS A 28 39.61 42.33 -16.54
C LYS A 28 39.01 41.91 -15.18
N SER A 29 38.64 40.65 -14.90
CA SER A 29 39.33 39.35 -15.15
C SER A 29 38.36 38.16 -14.85
N ILE A 30 38.57 36.85 -15.16
CA ILE A 30 39.61 36.02 -15.82
C ILE A 30 39.01 34.64 -16.21
N ASP A 31 39.60 33.93 -17.18
CA ASP A 31 39.65 32.46 -17.52
C ASP A 31 38.44 31.48 -17.30
N ASP A 32 38.23 30.39 -18.05
CA ASP A 32 39.06 29.79 -19.12
C ASP A 32 38.29 28.98 -20.19
N SER A 33 38.96 28.83 -21.34
CA SER A 33 38.82 27.87 -22.45
C SER A 33 37.54 27.02 -22.64
N ILE A 34 36.83 27.30 -23.75
CA ILE A 34 36.21 26.28 -24.61
C ILE A 34 37.18 26.07 -25.78
N ASP A 35 37.45 24.82 -26.18
CA ASP A 35 38.10 24.54 -27.46
C ASP A 35 37.34 23.47 -28.25
N THR A 36 37.08 23.76 -29.53
CA THR A 36 36.26 22.97 -30.44
C THR A 36 37.00 22.79 -31.76
N ASN A 37 37.54 21.60 -31.99
CA ASN A 37 38.11 21.09 -33.25
C ASN A 37 38.22 19.56 -33.09
N LEU A 38 38.11 18.69 -34.11
CA LEU A 38 37.86 18.87 -35.54
C LEU A 38 37.14 17.60 -36.07
N PHE A 39 36.36 17.68 -37.14
CA PHE A 39 35.86 16.49 -37.84
C PHE A 39 37.00 15.79 -38.62
N GLY A 40 37.12 14.46 -38.52
CA GLY A 40 38.05 13.71 -39.37
C GLY A 40 38.03 12.18 -39.17
N ALA A 41 37.95 11.47 -40.30
CA ALA A 41 38.20 10.04 -40.50
C ALA A 41 37.28 8.98 -39.81
N GLN A 42 36.64 8.16 -40.65
CA GLN A 42 36.20 6.82 -40.29
C GLN A 42 37.42 5.89 -40.24
N GLU A 43 37.49 4.99 -39.27
CA GLU A 43 38.16 3.70 -39.44
C GLU A 43 37.29 2.55 -38.95
N ASN A 44 37.29 1.46 -39.71
CA ASN A 44 36.55 0.24 -39.39
C ASN A 44 37.28 -0.54 -38.30
N ILE A 45 36.59 -0.88 -37.21
CA ILE A 45 37.06 -1.91 -36.28
C ILE A 45 36.02 -3.02 -36.21
N SER A 46 36.23 -4.04 -37.04
CA SER A 46 35.64 -5.36 -36.87
C SER A 46 36.41 -6.10 -35.76
N VAL A 47 35.82 -6.20 -34.57
CA VAL A 47 36.29 -7.12 -33.52
C VAL A 47 35.19 -8.12 -33.24
N LEU A 48 35.58 -9.40 -33.25
CA LEU A 48 34.66 -10.52 -33.08
C LEU A 48 34.11 -10.59 -31.66
N ASP A 49 32.84 -11.00 -31.63
CA ASP A 49 32.28 -11.99 -30.72
C ASP A 49 33.28 -12.61 -29.72
N SER A 50 33.40 -11.96 -28.56
CA SER A 50 33.93 -12.54 -27.34
C SER A 50 33.15 -11.92 -26.18
N GLY A 51 32.59 -12.78 -25.32
CA GLY A 51 31.62 -12.37 -24.31
C GLY A 51 32.19 -11.45 -23.24
N PHE A 52 32.08 -10.14 -23.44
CA PHE A 52 32.30 -9.14 -22.40
C PHE A 52 31.01 -8.90 -21.63
N LEU A 53 30.91 -9.53 -20.45
CA LEU A 53 29.89 -9.23 -19.46
C LEU A 53 29.97 -7.74 -19.07
N PRO A 54 28.83 -7.02 -18.95
CA PRO A 54 28.85 -5.60 -18.63
C PRO A 54 29.45 -5.39 -17.24
N ALA A 55 30.54 -4.64 -17.15
CA ALA A 55 31.30 -4.37 -15.92
C ALA A 55 30.58 -3.46 -14.90
N PHE A 56 29.25 -3.35 -14.97
CA PHE A 56 28.45 -2.57 -14.03
C PHE A 56 27.06 -3.18 -13.80
N ALA A 57 26.99 -4.07 -12.82
CA ALA A 57 25.72 -4.51 -12.24
C ALA A 57 25.09 -3.35 -11.44
N PHE A 58 23.97 -2.79 -11.92
CA PHE A 58 23.18 -1.84 -11.14
C PHE A 58 22.48 -2.58 -9.99
N SER A 59 22.99 -2.44 -8.77
CA SER A 59 22.40 -3.11 -7.59
C SER A 59 21.02 -2.55 -7.22
N SER A 60 20.25 -3.33 -6.45
CA SER A 60 18.99 -2.88 -5.84
C SER A 60 19.13 -1.54 -5.10
N LEU A 61 20.26 -1.35 -4.40
CA LEU A 61 20.61 -0.10 -3.71
C LEU A 61 20.85 1.08 -4.67
N TYR A 62 21.46 0.85 -5.84
CA TYR A 62 21.58 1.89 -6.87
C TYR A 62 20.20 2.39 -7.28
N PHE A 63 19.30 1.48 -7.66
CA PHE A 63 17.97 1.84 -8.13
C PHE A 63 17.13 2.52 -7.05
N LYS A 64 17.16 1.99 -5.83
CA LYS A 64 16.51 2.60 -4.65
C LYS A 64 16.94 4.06 -4.44
N LYS A 65 18.23 4.35 -4.61
CA LYS A 65 18.79 5.72 -4.55
C LYS A 65 18.43 6.56 -5.79
N ARG A 66 18.55 5.99 -6.99
CA ARG A 66 18.31 6.63 -8.30
C ARG A 66 16.87 7.14 -8.45
N TYR A 67 15.91 6.33 -8.01
CA TYR A 67 14.46 6.62 -8.11
C TYR A 67 13.84 7.13 -6.79
N LYS A 68 14.64 7.28 -5.73
CA LYS A 68 14.19 7.70 -4.38
C LYS A 68 13.03 6.82 -3.88
N GLU A 69 13.23 5.52 -3.92
CA GLU A 69 12.21 4.52 -3.57
C GLU A 69 12.10 4.35 -2.05
N GLU A 70 11.18 5.11 -1.46
CA GLU A 70 10.84 4.99 -0.05
C GLU A 70 9.97 3.75 0.23
N HIS A 71 8.98 3.47 -0.63
CA HIS A 71 7.97 2.43 -0.44
C HIS A 71 7.28 2.01 -1.75
N LEU A 72 6.57 0.87 -1.75
CA LEU A 72 5.85 0.30 -2.89
C LEU A 72 4.88 1.25 -3.62
N LEU A 73 4.21 2.15 -2.90
CA LEU A 73 3.28 3.09 -3.52
C LEU A 73 3.95 4.33 -4.14
N LYS A 74 5.29 4.43 -4.12
CA LYS A 74 6.03 5.58 -4.66
C LYS A 74 5.85 5.64 -6.18
N LYS A 75 5.20 6.69 -6.67
CA LYS A 75 5.20 7.02 -8.10
C LYS A 75 6.57 7.60 -8.45
N ILE A 76 7.41 6.83 -9.13
CA ILE A 76 8.65 7.28 -9.76
C ILE A 76 8.30 8.20 -10.94
N VAL A 77 7.26 7.80 -11.69
CA VAL A 77 6.63 8.60 -12.74
C VAL A 77 5.13 8.68 -12.45
N ASP A 78 4.56 9.88 -12.57
CA ASP A 78 3.18 10.21 -12.23
C ASP A 78 2.13 9.51 -13.14
N ASN A 79 0.84 9.72 -12.86
CA ASN A 79 -0.24 9.14 -13.64
C ASN A 79 -0.36 9.63 -15.09
N LYS A 80 0.40 10.63 -15.51
CA LYS A 80 0.42 11.18 -16.87
C LYS A 80 1.75 10.94 -17.60
N GLY A 81 2.83 10.61 -16.90
CA GLY A 81 4.15 10.37 -17.49
C GLY A 81 5.23 11.38 -17.11
N ASP A 82 5.02 12.17 -16.05
CA ASP A 82 5.91 13.22 -15.54
C ASP A 82 6.66 12.80 -14.26
N GLY A 83 7.72 13.52 -13.90
CA GLY A 83 8.49 13.34 -12.66
C GLY A 83 9.87 12.70 -12.84
N PHE A 84 10.18 12.09 -13.99
CA PHE A 84 11.49 11.50 -14.26
C PHE A 84 11.85 11.46 -15.75
N ASP A 85 12.68 12.41 -16.19
CA ASP A 85 12.95 12.69 -17.60
C ASP A 85 13.55 11.52 -18.40
N SER A 86 14.36 10.66 -17.79
CA SER A 86 14.97 9.52 -18.46
C SER A 86 14.13 8.23 -18.41
N LEU A 87 13.00 8.23 -17.70
CA LEU A 87 11.96 7.18 -17.77
C LEU A 87 10.78 7.61 -18.66
N TYR A 88 10.97 8.68 -19.41
CA TYR A 88 10.04 9.18 -20.41
C TYR A 88 9.56 8.08 -21.38
N GLY A 89 8.25 8.07 -21.64
CA GLY A 89 7.54 6.98 -22.33
C GLY A 89 6.80 6.04 -21.38
N THR A 90 7.24 5.92 -20.12
CA THR A 90 6.49 5.23 -19.05
C THR A 90 5.43 6.14 -18.41
N ARG A 91 4.58 5.58 -17.52
CA ARG A 91 3.73 6.33 -16.58
C ARG A 91 3.28 5.47 -15.41
N ASN A 92 2.83 6.11 -14.33
CA ASN A 92 2.42 5.49 -13.07
C ASN A 92 3.44 4.42 -12.63
N MET A 93 4.72 4.71 -12.84
CA MET A 93 5.79 3.74 -12.63
C MET A 93 6.05 3.65 -11.14
N ARG A 94 6.01 2.43 -10.60
CA ARG A 94 6.25 2.13 -9.18
C ARG A 94 7.14 0.90 -9.06
N PRO A 95 7.97 0.82 -8.01
CA PRO A 95 8.71 -0.41 -7.72
C PRO A 95 7.74 -1.54 -7.37
N ILE A 96 8.14 -2.76 -7.72
CA ILE A 96 7.60 -4.02 -7.18
C ILE A 96 8.68 -4.63 -6.29
N LEU A 97 9.90 -4.70 -6.82
CA LEU A 97 11.11 -5.17 -6.16
C LEU A 97 12.23 -4.18 -6.51
N HIS A 98 12.88 -3.59 -5.50
CA HIS A 98 13.95 -2.59 -5.63
C HIS A 98 15.02 -3.06 -6.63
N GLY A 99 15.11 -2.38 -7.78
CA GLY A 99 16.08 -2.69 -8.83
C GLY A 99 15.90 -4.00 -9.59
N VAL A 100 14.80 -4.73 -9.37
CA VAL A 100 14.55 -6.05 -9.99
C VAL A 100 13.26 -6.04 -10.82
N ALA A 101 12.19 -5.41 -10.33
CA ALA A 101 10.91 -5.42 -11.03
C ALA A 101 10.09 -4.14 -10.78
N TYR A 102 9.49 -3.62 -11.85
CA TYR A 102 8.74 -2.37 -11.86
C TYR A 102 7.41 -2.55 -12.58
N ARG A 103 6.38 -1.83 -12.12
CA ARG A 103 5.07 -1.79 -12.80
C ARG A 103 4.67 -0.38 -13.21
N GLY A 104 4.13 -0.24 -14.40
CA GLY A 104 3.59 1.03 -14.89
C GLY A 104 2.72 0.86 -16.13
N GLY A 105 2.61 1.93 -16.93
CA GLY A 105 1.93 1.91 -18.22
C GLY A 105 2.69 2.60 -19.35
N ALA A 106 2.10 2.62 -20.55
CA ALA A 106 2.70 3.19 -21.76
C ALA A 106 1.96 4.44 -22.33
N ASN A 107 0.72 4.72 -21.91
CA ASN A 107 -0.04 5.92 -22.29
C ASN A 107 0.52 7.22 -21.68
N ASN A 108 1.75 7.61 -22.02
CA ASN A 108 2.38 8.85 -21.55
C ASN A 108 1.78 10.08 -22.27
N TYR A 109 1.06 10.92 -21.53
CA TYR A 109 0.42 12.15 -21.99
C TYR A 109 1.42 13.33 -22.04
N PHE A 110 2.48 13.28 -21.25
CA PHE A 110 3.56 14.27 -21.19
C PHE A 110 4.68 14.02 -22.21
N HIS A 111 4.38 13.36 -23.34
CA HIS A 111 5.33 13.10 -24.41
C HIS A 111 5.78 14.40 -25.12
N LYS A 112 6.86 15.01 -24.64
CA LYS A 112 7.53 16.25 -25.08
C LYS A 112 7.65 16.39 -26.61
N THR A 113 8.05 15.33 -27.31
CA THR A 113 8.38 15.35 -28.76
C THR A 113 7.25 14.86 -29.67
N GLN A 114 6.37 13.98 -29.18
CA GLN A 114 5.28 13.38 -29.96
C GLN A 114 4.10 13.05 -29.04
N LYS A 115 3.21 14.00 -28.73
CA LYS A 115 2.06 13.77 -27.82
C LYS A 115 1.12 12.67 -28.35
N ARG A 116 1.40 11.39 -28.03
CA ARG A 116 0.63 10.22 -28.49
C ARG A 116 -0.73 10.20 -27.81
N LYS A 117 -1.82 10.18 -28.60
CA LYS A 117 -3.19 10.08 -28.10
C LYS A 117 -3.50 8.65 -27.63
N ASN A 118 -3.06 8.28 -26.43
CA ASN A 118 -3.39 6.99 -25.79
C ASN A 118 -3.01 5.76 -26.62
N ASN A 119 -1.76 5.73 -27.09
CA ASN A 119 -1.23 4.59 -27.84
C ASN A 119 -0.54 3.60 -26.90
N ASN A 120 -0.64 2.32 -27.23
CA ASN A 120 0.13 1.20 -26.66
C ASN A 120 0.58 0.33 -27.85
N PRO A 121 1.73 -0.37 -27.82
CA PRO A 121 2.64 -0.60 -26.68
C PRO A 121 3.52 0.63 -26.37
N LEU A 122 4.61 0.48 -25.60
CA LEU A 122 5.57 1.59 -25.36
C LEU A 122 6.06 2.18 -26.69
N PRO A 123 6.31 3.50 -26.75
CA PRO A 123 6.95 4.10 -27.91
C PRO A 123 8.44 3.70 -27.95
N ASN A 124 9.04 3.71 -29.15
CA ASN A 124 10.41 3.22 -29.37
C ASN A 124 11.46 3.97 -28.53
N ASP A 125 11.28 5.27 -28.31
CA ASP A 125 12.08 6.08 -27.40
C ASP A 125 11.86 5.70 -25.94
N GLY A 126 10.62 5.39 -25.53
CA GLY A 126 10.31 4.81 -24.22
C GLY A 126 10.98 3.47 -23.93
N VAL A 127 11.06 2.58 -24.92
CA VAL A 127 11.81 1.31 -24.81
C VAL A 127 13.32 1.57 -24.72
N LEU A 128 13.85 2.46 -25.57
CA LEU A 128 15.26 2.86 -25.55
C LEU A 128 15.66 3.55 -24.22
N ASN A 129 14.76 4.32 -23.63
CA ASN A 129 14.97 5.00 -22.35
C ASN A 129 15.02 4.01 -21.18
N LEU A 130 14.13 3.02 -21.13
CA LEU A 130 14.23 1.90 -20.19
C LEU A 130 15.57 1.16 -20.35
N CYS A 131 15.97 0.87 -21.58
CA CYS A 131 17.27 0.24 -21.86
C CYS A 131 18.43 1.09 -21.29
N ARG A 132 18.42 2.41 -21.51
CA ARG A 132 19.45 3.36 -21.01
C ARG A 132 19.51 3.45 -19.48
N GLU A 133 18.37 3.30 -18.80
CA GLU A 133 18.31 3.17 -17.33
C GLU A 133 18.64 1.74 -16.84
N GLY A 134 19.14 0.86 -17.71
CA GLY A 134 19.63 -0.46 -17.36
C GLY A 134 18.58 -1.57 -17.28
N PHE A 135 17.36 -1.37 -17.76
CA PHE A 135 16.35 -2.45 -17.80
C PHE A 135 16.72 -3.47 -18.89
N SER A 136 16.77 -4.76 -18.56
CA SER A 136 17.05 -5.83 -19.53
C SER A 136 15.79 -6.49 -20.08
N SER A 137 14.61 -6.18 -19.53
CA SER A 137 13.33 -6.67 -20.05
C SER A 137 12.17 -5.70 -19.88
N SER A 138 11.28 -5.69 -20.87
CA SER A 138 9.97 -5.04 -20.78
C SER A 138 8.88 -6.02 -21.22
N VAL A 139 7.68 -5.91 -20.65
CA VAL A 139 6.56 -6.81 -20.94
C VAL A 139 5.27 -6.01 -21.09
N TYR A 140 4.70 -6.03 -22.30
CA TYR A 140 3.37 -5.53 -22.58
C TYR A 140 2.31 -6.60 -22.30
N LEU A 141 1.38 -6.30 -21.39
CA LEU A 141 0.54 -7.30 -20.73
C LEU A 141 -0.77 -7.69 -21.46
N TYR A 142 -0.92 -7.35 -22.75
CA TYR A 142 -2.13 -7.63 -23.53
C TYR A 142 -1.83 -8.30 -24.87
N LYS A 143 -2.66 -9.28 -25.28
CA LYS A 143 -2.54 -9.99 -26.58
C LYS A 143 -2.94 -9.13 -27.81
N SER A 144 -3.33 -7.86 -27.64
CA SER A 144 -3.76 -6.96 -28.72
C SER A 144 -3.17 -5.55 -28.60
N ASN A 145 -3.16 -4.82 -29.73
CA ASN A 145 -2.49 -3.51 -29.88
C ASN A 145 -0.97 -3.63 -29.62
N TRP A 146 -0.31 -4.46 -30.42
CA TRP A 146 1.15 -4.61 -30.47
C TRP A 146 1.63 -4.18 -31.85
N ASP A 147 2.27 -3.01 -31.89
CA ASP A 147 2.84 -2.42 -33.10
C ASP A 147 4.36 -2.69 -33.08
N SER A 148 4.74 -3.82 -33.67
CA SER A 148 6.02 -4.50 -33.40
C SER A 148 7.20 -3.96 -34.22
N SER A 149 7.33 -2.64 -34.34
CA SER A 149 8.38 -1.99 -35.14
C SER A 149 9.70 -1.74 -34.39
N PHE A 150 9.82 -2.16 -33.13
CA PHE A 150 11.05 -1.97 -32.35
C PHE A 150 12.10 -3.06 -32.66
N SER A 151 13.15 -2.67 -33.38
CA SER A 151 14.22 -3.56 -33.87
C SER A 151 15.58 -3.37 -33.20
N LYS A 152 15.73 -2.42 -32.26
CA LYS A 152 17.01 -2.05 -31.64
C LYS A 152 17.05 -2.43 -30.16
N ASN A 153 17.45 -3.66 -29.88
CA ASN A 153 17.49 -4.15 -28.51
C ASN A 153 18.67 -3.58 -27.70
N SER A 154 19.77 -3.14 -28.34
CA SER A 154 20.97 -2.64 -27.66
C SER A 154 21.01 -1.12 -27.47
N CYS A 155 21.61 -0.69 -26.37
CA CYS A 155 21.81 0.72 -26.01
C CYS A 155 23.06 0.93 -25.13
N SER A 156 23.58 2.16 -25.10
CA SER A 156 24.52 2.61 -24.08
C SER A 156 23.75 3.17 -22.87
N CYS A 157 24.04 2.66 -21.68
CA CYS A 157 23.51 3.12 -20.40
C CYS A 157 24.03 4.50 -20.01
N VAL A 158 23.46 5.11 -18.95
CA VAL A 158 23.88 6.43 -18.41
C VAL A 158 25.37 6.49 -18.01
N ASN A 159 25.99 5.34 -17.75
CA ASN A 159 27.42 5.16 -17.43
C ASN A 159 28.27 4.65 -18.63
N ASN A 160 27.73 4.71 -19.84
CA ASN A 160 28.33 4.21 -21.09
C ASN A 160 28.51 2.68 -21.23
N THR A 161 28.02 1.84 -20.29
CA THR A 161 28.02 0.38 -20.52
C THR A 161 26.97 -0.02 -21.55
N LEU A 162 27.20 -1.14 -22.27
CA LEU A 162 26.18 -1.69 -23.17
C LEU A 162 25.14 -2.50 -22.37
N ASN A 163 23.86 -2.31 -22.69
CA ASN A 163 22.74 -3.12 -22.21
C ASN A 163 21.89 -3.56 -23.41
N ASN A 164 21.13 -4.64 -23.23
CA ASN A 164 20.23 -5.21 -24.22
C ASN A 164 18.85 -5.47 -23.59
N LEU A 165 17.82 -4.75 -24.06
CA LEU A 165 16.46 -4.87 -23.56
C LEU A 165 15.62 -5.77 -24.48
N SER A 166 15.10 -6.86 -23.93
CA SER A 166 14.14 -7.74 -24.62
C SER A 166 12.71 -7.30 -24.36
N TYR A 167 11.93 -7.03 -25.42
CA TYR A 167 10.54 -6.56 -25.30
C TYR A 167 9.54 -7.67 -25.65
N TYR A 168 8.77 -8.12 -24.67
CA TYR A 168 7.80 -9.20 -24.81
C TYR A 168 6.35 -8.71 -24.84
N GLN A 169 5.50 -9.44 -25.56
CA GLN A 169 4.04 -9.37 -25.43
C GLN A 169 3.55 -10.65 -24.73
N LEU A 170 2.97 -10.52 -23.54
CA LEU A 170 2.54 -11.65 -22.70
C LEU A 170 1.16 -11.36 -22.08
N ASN A 171 0.32 -12.36 -21.82
CA ASN A 171 -0.98 -12.17 -21.20
C ASN A 171 -0.93 -12.34 -19.67
N TYR A 172 -1.26 -11.27 -18.94
CA TYR A 172 -1.32 -11.27 -17.48
C TYR A 172 -2.26 -12.30 -16.83
N PHE A 173 -3.14 -12.96 -17.57
CA PHE A 173 -4.03 -14.03 -17.07
C PHE A 173 -3.70 -15.44 -17.56
N ASP A 174 -2.79 -15.59 -18.51
CA ASP A 174 -2.39 -16.89 -19.05
C ASP A 174 -1.31 -17.50 -18.15
N SER A 175 -1.50 -18.74 -17.69
CA SER A 175 -0.62 -19.34 -16.69
C SER A 175 0.81 -19.55 -17.19
N ILE A 176 1.00 -19.79 -18.49
CA ILE A 176 2.32 -19.98 -19.09
C ILE A 176 3.05 -18.64 -19.18
N ASP A 177 2.33 -17.59 -19.60
CA ASP A 177 2.86 -16.23 -19.65
C ASP A 177 3.19 -15.69 -18.25
N VAL A 178 2.37 -16.02 -17.23
CA VAL A 178 2.63 -15.65 -15.82
C VAL A 178 3.87 -16.37 -15.27
N ASP A 179 4.03 -17.68 -15.53
CA ASP A 179 5.24 -18.42 -15.16
C ASP A 179 6.50 -17.81 -15.81
N LYS A 180 6.41 -17.43 -17.10
CA LYS A 180 7.48 -16.73 -17.83
C LYS A 180 7.78 -15.34 -17.25
N MET A 181 6.78 -14.57 -16.83
CA MET A 181 7.00 -13.28 -16.17
C MET A 181 7.68 -13.44 -14.80
N ILE A 182 7.29 -14.45 -14.02
CA ILE A 182 7.95 -14.76 -12.74
C ILE A 182 9.39 -15.20 -12.98
N HIS A 183 9.67 -16.00 -14.00
CA HIS A 183 11.02 -16.40 -14.40
C HIS A 183 11.92 -15.21 -14.79
N LEU A 184 11.41 -14.25 -15.59
CA LEU A 184 12.16 -13.04 -15.94
C LEU A 184 12.56 -12.23 -14.69
N VAL A 185 11.63 -12.10 -13.73
CA VAL A 185 11.87 -11.39 -12.48
C VAL A 185 12.82 -12.16 -11.55
N TYR A 186 12.69 -13.48 -11.48
CA TYR A 186 13.58 -14.37 -10.74
C TYR A 186 15.03 -14.27 -11.24
N ASN A 187 15.23 -14.28 -12.56
CA ASN A 187 16.56 -14.14 -13.14
C ASN A 187 17.15 -12.76 -12.87
N SER A 188 16.37 -11.67 -13.00
CA SER A 188 16.84 -10.32 -12.63
C SER A 188 17.13 -10.17 -11.12
N ALA A 189 16.54 -11.00 -10.25
CA ALA A 189 16.84 -11.01 -8.82
C ALA A 189 18.18 -11.71 -8.48
N LEU A 190 18.60 -12.68 -9.30
CA LEU A 190 19.76 -13.54 -9.01
C LEU A 190 20.99 -13.24 -9.86
N ASP A 191 20.81 -12.86 -11.12
CA ASP A 191 21.89 -12.56 -12.05
C ASP A 191 22.15 -11.06 -12.08
N SER A 192 23.28 -10.65 -11.52
CA SER A 192 23.70 -9.25 -11.45
C SER A 192 23.98 -8.61 -12.81
N SER A 193 24.11 -9.42 -13.88
CA SER A 193 24.21 -8.94 -15.27
C SER A 193 22.83 -8.66 -15.92
N VAL A 194 21.73 -9.08 -15.28
CA VAL A 194 20.36 -8.92 -15.78
C VAL A 194 19.62 -7.82 -15.01
N GLY A 195 19.53 -6.64 -15.62
CA GLY A 195 18.84 -5.50 -15.05
C GLY A 195 17.30 -5.63 -15.09
N PRO A 196 16.59 -4.66 -14.47
CA PRO A 196 15.20 -4.86 -14.05
C PRO A 196 14.20 -5.16 -15.16
N VAL A 197 13.06 -5.76 -14.76
CA VAL A 197 11.91 -6.04 -15.62
C VAL A 197 10.83 -4.95 -15.47
N TYR A 198 10.43 -4.32 -16.58
CA TYR A 198 9.30 -3.37 -16.61
C TYR A 198 8.01 -4.03 -17.12
N LEU A 199 7.04 -4.24 -16.22
CA LEU A 199 5.76 -4.90 -16.50
C LEU A 199 4.68 -3.85 -16.69
N HIS A 200 4.05 -3.77 -17.88
CA HIS A 200 3.19 -2.63 -18.18
C HIS A 200 1.91 -2.92 -18.99
N CYS A 201 0.95 -2.02 -18.82
CA CYS A 201 -0.30 -2.00 -19.58
C CYS A 201 -0.62 -0.56 -20.00
N TRP A 202 -1.89 -0.28 -20.30
CA TRP A 202 -2.60 0.95 -19.93
C TRP A 202 -1.83 2.29 -20.03
N ASN A 203 -1.92 3.25 -19.09
CA ASN A 203 -2.50 3.40 -17.74
C ASN A 203 -1.73 2.85 -16.52
N GLY A 204 -1.28 1.59 -16.52
CA GLY A 204 -0.50 1.04 -15.41
C GLY A 204 -1.25 0.74 -14.11
N TRP A 205 -2.57 0.62 -14.14
CA TRP A 205 -3.39 0.26 -12.98
C TRP A 205 -3.64 -1.26 -12.89
N HIS A 206 -4.49 -1.80 -13.79
CA HIS A 206 -5.09 -3.11 -13.58
C HIS A 206 -4.13 -4.29 -13.83
N ALA A 207 -3.66 -4.50 -15.07
CA ALA A 207 -2.90 -5.69 -15.44
C ALA A 207 -1.48 -5.71 -14.86
N SER A 208 -0.75 -4.59 -14.90
CA SER A 208 0.58 -4.50 -14.29
C SER A 208 0.53 -4.44 -12.77
N GLY A 209 -0.52 -3.85 -12.18
CA GLY A 209 -0.80 -4.01 -10.77
C GLY A 209 -1.09 -5.46 -10.38
N PHE A 210 -1.83 -6.22 -11.20
CA PHE A 210 -2.14 -7.63 -10.92
C PHE A 210 -0.85 -8.45 -10.86
N ILE A 211 0.01 -8.36 -11.88
CA ILE A 211 1.28 -9.09 -11.88
C ILE A 211 2.19 -8.62 -10.74
N ALA A 212 2.23 -7.33 -10.42
CA ALA A 212 2.96 -6.85 -9.26
C ALA A 212 2.46 -7.47 -7.94
N ALA A 213 1.14 -7.60 -7.75
CA ALA A 213 0.57 -8.30 -6.60
C ALA A 213 0.95 -9.79 -6.57
N ILE A 214 0.99 -10.47 -7.73
CA ILE A 214 1.47 -11.86 -7.85
C ILE A 214 2.95 -11.98 -7.44
N LEU A 215 3.81 -11.07 -7.92
CA LEU A 215 5.24 -11.07 -7.63
C LEU A 215 5.53 -10.76 -6.15
N LEU A 216 4.76 -9.88 -5.51
CA LEU A 216 4.86 -9.64 -4.07
C LEU A 216 4.47 -10.86 -3.24
N LYS A 217 3.48 -11.65 -3.67
CA LYS A 217 3.18 -12.95 -3.04
C LYS A 217 4.31 -13.97 -3.26
N GLN A 218 4.91 -13.99 -4.45
CA GLN A 218 5.99 -14.90 -4.80
C GLN A 218 7.29 -14.64 -4.02
N PHE A 219 7.70 -13.37 -3.89
CA PHE A 219 9.05 -13.00 -3.46
C PHE A 219 9.11 -12.27 -2.10
N CYS A 220 7.99 -11.69 -1.62
CA CYS A 220 7.96 -10.85 -0.42
C CYS A 220 7.04 -11.38 0.68
N GLY A 221 6.58 -12.63 0.58
CA GLY A 221 5.72 -13.27 1.59
C GLY A 221 4.34 -12.61 1.74
N TYR A 222 3.87 -11.84 0.77
CA TYR A 222 2.59 -11.11 0.91
C TYR A 222 1.43 -12.07 1.11
N SER A 223 0.61 -11.78 2.12
CA SER A 223 -0.67 -12.45 2.28
C SER A 223 -1.59 -12.15 1.07
N SER A 224 -2.60 -13.00 0.87
CA SER A 224 -3.63 -12.73 -0.13
C SER A 224 -4.34 -11.38 0.10
N LEU A 225 -4.40 -10.90 1.34
CA LEU A 225 -5.00 -9.61 1.68
C LEU A 225 -4.05 -8.45 1.34
N ASP A 226 -2.78 -8.52 1.74
CA ASP A 226 -1.78 -7.48 1.43
C ASP A 226 -1.61 -7.29 -0.07
N ALA A 227 -1.62 -8.38 -0.84
CA ALA A 227 -1.51 -8.34 -2.29
C ALA A 227 -2.75 -7.69 -2.97
N VAL A 228 -3.95 -7.94 -2.46
CA VAL A 228 -5.18 -7.27 -2.92
C VAL A 228 -5.16 -5.79 -2.53
N ASN A 229 -4.78 -5.46 -1.30
CA ASN A 229 -4.70 -4.08 -0.81
C ASN A 229 -3.66 -3.27 -1.59
N TYR A 230 -2.46 -3.82 -1.83
CA TYR A 230 -1.47 -3.23 -2.72
C TYR A 230 -2.07 -2.95 -4.11
N TRP A 231 -2.78 -3.92 -4.69
CA TRP A 231 -3.41 -3.77 -6.00
C TRP A 231 -4.44 -2.64 -6.02
N ASP A 232 -5.35 -2.62 -5.05
CA ASP A 232 -6.42 -1.63 -4.92
C ASP A 232 -5.86 -0.20 -4.81
N LEU A 233 -4.94 0.03 -3.87
CA LEU A 233 -4.25 1.30 -3.67
C LEU A 233 -3.47 1.75 -4.93
N CYS A 234 -2.90 0.80 -5.65
CA CYS A 234 -2.17 1.02 -6.89
C CYS A 234 -3.03 1.40 -8.09
N THR A 235 -4.37 1.35 -8.00
CA THR A 235 -5.30 1.76 -9.05
C THR A 235 -5.70 3.24 -8.98
N ASP A 236 -5.29 3.96 -7.94
CA ASP A 236 -5.66 5.38 -7.71
C ASP A 236 -7.18 5.63 -7.80
N GLY A 237 -7.99 4.76 -7.19
CA GLY A 237 -9.46 4.87 -7.13
C GLY A 237 -10.21 4.41 -8.39
N THR A 238 -9.51 3.87 -9.39
CA THR A 238 -10.13 3.49 -10.68
C THR A 238 -10.86 2.13 -10.67
N ASN A 239 -10.79 1.36 -9.58
CA ASN A 239 -11.30 -0.01 -9.50
C ASN A 239 -12.52 -0.24 -8.58
N ILE A 240 -13.31 0.81 -8.33
CA ILE A 240 -14.56 0.81 -7.53
C ILE A 240 -15.73 -0.02 -8.12
N SER A 241 -15.55 -0.71 -9.26
CA SER A 241 -16.60 -1.46 -9.95
C SER A 241 -16.53 -2.97 -9.64
N PRO A 242 -17.66 -3.71 -9.50
CA PRO A 242 -17.65 -5.13 -9.13
C PRO A 242 -17.02 -6.05 -10.18
N ARG A 243 -16.84 -5.54 -11.42
CA ARG A 243 -16.07 -6.22 -12.48
C ARG A 243 -14.63 -6.56 -12.06
N TYR A 244 -14.12 -5.86 -11.06
CA TYR A 244 -12.77 -6.01 -10.54
C TYR A 244 -12.62 -7.10 -9.47
N ASN A 245 -13.73 -7.62 -8.93
CA ASN A 245 -13.69 -8.67 -7.89
C ASN A 245 -13.05 -9.96 -8.43
N PHE A 246 -13.28 -10.30 -9.70
CA PHE A 246 -12.59 -11.41 -10.38
C PHE A 246 -11.06 -11.28 -10.39
N ILE A 247 -10.53 -10.05 -10.44
CA ILE A 247 -9.08 -9.82 -10.33
C ILE A 247 -8.61 -10.03 -8.89
N ARG A 248 -9.35 -9.50 -7.90
CA ARG A 248 -9.06 -9.73 -6.46
C ARG A 248 -9.07 -11.23 -6.14
N ASP A 249 -10.06 -11.98 -6.62
CA ASP A 249 -10.15 -13.43 -6.46
C ASP A 249 -8.96 -14.18 -7.09
N LYS A 250 -8.50 -13.76 -8.28
CA LYS A 250 -7.29 -14.34 -8.89
C LYS A 250 -6.02 -14.04 -8.10
N ILE A 251 -5.88 -12.84 -7.51
CA ILE A 251 -4.75 -12.50 -6.62
C ILE A 251 -4.78 -13.40 -5.37
N LYS A 252 -5.95 -13.57 -4.76
CA LYS A 252 -6.15 -14.45 -3.61
C LYS A 252 -5.82 -15.91 -3.94
N ALA A 253 -6.27 -16.40 -5.09
CA ALA A 253 -6.10 -17.80 -5.52
C ALA A 253 -4.67 -18.18 -5.91
N PHE A 254 -3.82 -17.22 -6.31
CA PHE A 254 -2.42 -17.49 -6.62
C PHE A 254 -1.66 -18.03 -5.40
N LYS A 255 -0.82 -19.04 -5.63
CA LYS A 255 0.11 -19.62 -4.65
C LYS A 255 1.54 -19.49 -5.20
N PRO A 256 2.53 -19.14 -4.38
CA PRO A 256 3.93 -19.09 -4.80
C PRO A 256 4.40 -20.40 -5.43
N ILE A 257 5.22 -20.29 -6.47
CA ILE A 257 5.76 -21.39 -7.24
C ILE A 257 7.15 -21.74 -6.68
N GLN A 258 7.31 -22.98 -6.19
CA GLN A 258 8.49 -23.41 -5.43
C GLN A 258 9.82 -23.33 -6.20
N LYS A 259 9.82 -23.51 -7.53
CA LYS A 259 11.03 -23.36 -8.37
C LYS A 259 11.55 -21.92 -8.49
N TYR A 260 10.79 -20.93 -8.03
CA TYR A 260 11.16 -19.51 -8.04
C TYR A 260 11.27 -18.95 -6.62
N THR A 261 11.67 -19.77 -5.65
CA THR A 261 11.96 -19.32 -4.28
C THR A 261 13.32 -18.64 -4.23
N ILE A 262 13.37 -17.43 -3.66
CA ILE A 262 14.61 -16.73 -3.31
C ILE A 262 14.91 -16.91 -1.82
N ASN A 263 16.16 -16.69 -1.40
CA ASN A 263 16.49 -16.69 0.03
C ASN A 263 16.02 -15.40 0.73
N ASP A 264 15.76 -15.48 2.04
CA ASP A 264 15.20 -14.39 2.82
C ASP A 264 16.10 -13.15 2.87
N SER A 265 17.42 -13.30 2.81
CA SER A 265 18.37 -12.17 2.80
C SER A 265 18.21 -11.33 1.53
N LEU A 266 18.08 -11.98 0.37
CA LEU A 266 17.78 -11.32 -0.89
C LEU A 266 16.37 -10.73 -0.89
N GLY A 267 15.37 -11.46 -0.39
CA GLY A 267 13.99 -10.97 -0.24
C GLY A 267 13.93 -9.68 0.59
N ASN A 268 14.52 -9.66 1.78
CA ASN A 268 14.58 -8.50 2.66
C ASN A 268 15.31 -7.30 2.02
N LEU A 269 16.28 -7.53 1.13
CA LEU A 269 16.99 -6.47 0.41
C LEU A 269 16.14 -5.85 -0.72
N ILE A 270 15.41 -6.68 -1.47
CA ILE A 270 14.71 -6.23 -2.69
C ILE A 270 13.24 -5.88 -2.46
N CYS A 271 12.58 -6.42 -1.42
CA CYS A 271 11.17 -6.16 -1.15
C CYS A 271 10.96 -4.77 -0.53
N PRO A 272 10.32 -3.81 -1.24
CA PRO A 272 10.06 -2.50 -0.68
C PRO A 272 8.94 -2.57 0.36
N PRO A 273 8.98 -1.75 1.42
CA PRO A 273 7.89 -1.69 2.39
C PRO A 273 6.63 -1.09 1.76
N MET A 274 5.46 -1.35 2.35
CA MET A 274 4.29 -0.47 2.16
C MET A 274 4.54 0.87 2.87
N PRO A 275 3.86 1.96 2.50
CA PRO A 275 3.91 3.21 3.26
C PRO A 275 3.47 3.00 4.71
N GLU A 276 4.08 3.73 5.64
CA GLU A 276 3.76 3.67 7.08
C GLU A 276 2.34 4.15 7.43
N ILE A 277 1.76 4.96 6.54
CA ILE A 277 0.40 5.50 6.63
C ILE A 277 -0.33 5.17 5.33
N ILE A 278 -1.46 4.48 5.44
CA ILE A 278 -2.37 4.18 4.33
C ILE A 278 -3.75 4.69 4.74
N ASP A 279 -4.33 5.57 3.92
CA ASP A 279 -5.72 5.99 4.09
C ASP A 279 -6.65 4.80 3.84
N SER A 280 -7.37 4.36 4.88
CA SER A 280 -8.28 3.22 4.83
C SER A 280 -9.48 3.45 3.91
N ASN A 281 -9.82 4.71 3.58
CA ASN A 281 -10.86 5.03 2.60
C ASN A 281 -10.46 4.67 1.16
N LEU A 282 -9.17 4.41 0.90
CA LEU A 282 -8.65 3.96 -0.38
C LEU A 282 -8.63 2.42 -0.52
N LEU A 283 -8.97 1.70 0.54
CA LEU A 283 -9.04 0.23 0.56
C LEU A 283 -10.43 -0.27 0.15
N HIS A 284 -10.48 -1.39 -0.56
CA HIS A 284 -11.72 -2.10 -0.82
C HIS A 284 -12.08 -3.00 0.37
N ILE A 285 -12.72 -2.40 1.37
CA ILE A 285 -13.17 -3.12 2.57
C ILE A 285 -14.32 -4.07 2.22
N SER A 286 -14.23 -5.30 2.74
CA SER A 286 -15.14 -6.42 2.42
C SER A 286 -15.43 -7.25 3.67
N ILE A 287 -16.35 -8.22 3.58
CA ILE A 287 -16.70 -9.11 4.70
C ILE A 287 -15.51 -9.92 5.24
N GLU A 288 -14.49 -10.20 4.42
CA GLU A 288 -13.24 -10.84 4.87
C GLU A 288 -12.47 -9.96 5.86
N HIS A 289 -12.49 -8.63 5.70
CA HIS A 289 -11.85 -7.70 6.64
C HIS A 289 -12.54 -7.75 8.00
N LEU A 290 -13.89 -7.82 8.02
CA LEU A 290 -14.67 -7.96 9.24
C LEU A 290 -14.38 -9.27 9.98
N LYS A 291 -13.98 -10.35 9.27
CA LYS A 291 -13.58 -11.61 9.91
C LYS A 291 -12.14 -11.62 10.41
N LEU A 292 -11.23 -10.93 9.71
CA LEU A 292 -9.80 -10.95 10.03
C LEU A 292 -9.39 -9.92 11.09
N VAL A 293 -9.99 -8.73 11.05
CA VAL A 293 -9.67 -7.57 11.91
C VAL A 293 -10.95 -6.76 12.17
N PRO A 294 -11.99 -7.34 12.81
CA PRO A 294 -13.25 -6.64 13.08
C PRO A 294 -13.02 -5.28 13.75
N GLU A 295 -12.15 -5.22 14.76
CA GLU A 295 -11.81 -4.04 15.56
C GLU A 295 -11.27 -2.85 14.74
N ALA A 296 -10.75 -3.10 13.53
CA ALA A 296 -10.26 -2.06 12.63
C ALA A 296 -11.37 -1.36 11.82
N LEU A 297 -12.62 -1.85 11.86
CA LEU A 297 -13.73 -1.30 11.10
C LEU A 297 -14.60 -0.38 11.97
N PRO A 298 -14.62 0.95 11.73
CA PRO A 298 -15.35 1.88 12.57
C PRO A 298 -16.87 1.71 12.48
N ASP A 299 -17.57 2.14 13.53
CA ASP A 299 -19.03 2.25 13.52
C ASP A 299 -19.49 3.10 12.34
N GLY A 300 -20.51 2.63 11.63
CA GLY A 300 -21.00 3.24 10.40
C GLY A 300 -20.40 2.69 9.10
N THR A 301 -19.33 1.89 9.15
CA THR A 301 -18.75 1.21 7.96
C THR A 301 -19.83 0.42 7.22
N ILE A 302 -19.88 0.57 5.88
CA ILE A 302 -20.80 -0.16 5.00
C ILE A 302 -20.00 -1.15 4.15
N LEU A 303 -20.35 -2.43 4.24
CA LEU A 303 -19.77 -3.53 3.46
C LEU A 303 -20.79 -4.04 2.44
N ILE A 304 -20.40 -4.23 1.19
CA ILE A 304 -21.25 -4.85 0.16
C ILE A 304 -20.99 -6.36 0.14
N LEU A 305 -22.06 -7.17 0.16
CA LEU A 305 -21.96 -8.63 0.05
C LEU A 305 -21.95 -9.04 -1.43
N ASP A 306 -20.76 -8.98 -2.03
CA ASP A 306 -20.50 -9.17 -3.47
C ASP A 306 -20.86 -10.55 -4.03
N ASN A 307 -20.88 -11.59 -3.20
CA ASN A 307 -21.28 -12.94 -3.56
C ASN A 307 -22.81 -13.14 -3.45
N ILE A 308 -23.57 -12.18 -2.94
CA ILE A 308 -25.03 -12.24 -2.89
C ILE A 308 -25.65 -11.61 -4.13
N ARG A 309 -26.39 -12.40 -4.92
CA ARG A 309 -27.00 -11.95 -6.18
C ARG A 309 -28.45 -12.41 -6.30
N PHE A 310 -29.37 -11.45 -6.24
CA PHE A 310 -30.78 -11.70 -6.56
C PHE A 310 -31.05 -11.50 -8.04
N GLN A 311 -31.85 -12.38 -8.64
CA GLN A 311 -32.43 -12.13 -9.95
C GLN A 311 -33.51 -11.02 -9.86
N PRO A 312 -33.92 -10.42 -10.99
CA PRO A 312 -35.07 -9.51 -11.02
C PRO A 312 -36.29 -10.12 -10.31
N ASN A 313 -36.98 -9.32 -9.51
CA ASN A 313 -38.17 -9.69 -8.71
C ASN A 313 -38.00 -10.81 -7.66
N GLN A 314 -36.87 -11.53 -7.60
CA GLN A 314 -36.63 -12.56 -6.58
C GLN A 314 -36.22 -11.95 -5.23
N THR A 315 -36.65 -12.59 -4.14
CA THR A 315 -36.35 -12.23 -2.73
C THR A 315 -35.37 -13.18 -2.05
N ASN A 316 -35.04 -14.30 -2.70
CA ASN A 316 -34.15 -15.36 -2.23
C ASN A 316 -33.21 -15.80 -3.37
N PHE A 317 -32.32 -16.74 -3.08
CA PHE A 317 -31.49 -17.44 -4.07
C PHE A 317 -31.19 -18.87 -3.57
N SER A 318 -30.84 -19.77 -4.48
CA SER A 318 -30.56 -21.18 -4.15
C SER A 318 -29.22 -21.36 -3.44
N ASN A 319 -29.13 -22.37 -2.60
CA ASN A 319 -27.92 -22.80 -1.89
C ASN A 319 -27.22 -21.70 -1.05
N PRO A 320 -27.95 -20.95 -0.18
CA PRO A 320 -27.34 -19.90 0.65
C PRO A 320 -26.26 -20.44 1.59
N GLU A 321 -26.32 -21.72 1.98
CA GLU A 321 -25.31 -22.43 2.77
C GLU A 321 -23.95 -22.60 2.05
N LYS A 322 -23.89 -22.38 0.74
CA LYS A 322 -22.65 -22.37 -0.05
C LYS A 322 -22.15 -20.96 -0.36
N ASN A 323 -22.85 -19.92 0.12
CA ASN A 323 -22.49 -18.54 -0.17
C ASN A 323 -21.37 -18.07 0.77
N LYS A 324 -20.21 -17.72 0.20
CA LYS A 324 -19.01 -17.32 0.97
C LYS A 324 -19.28 -16.17 1.94
N ASP A 325 -20.03 -15.16 1.52
CA ASP A 325 -20.29 -13.98 2.35
C ASP A 325 -21.20 -14.33 3.53
N LEU A 326 -22.17 -15.22 3.33
CA LEU A 326 -23.04 -15.70 4.41
C LEU A 326 -22.31 -16.63 5.37
N ILE A 327 -21.41 -17.47 4.89
CA ILE A 327 -20.56 -18.32 5.75
C ILE A 327 -19.69 -17.43 6.65
N LEU A 328 -18.97 -16.47 6.05
CA LEU A 328 -18.11 -15.53 6.78
C LEU A 328 -18.91 -14.66 7.76
N LEU A 329 -20.06 -14.13 7.36
CA LEU A 329 -20.91 -13.28 8.20
C LEU A 329 -21.52 -14.06 9.38
N SER A 330 -21.95 -15.31 9.19
CA SER A 330 -22.40 -16.17 10.28
C SER A 330 -21.28 -16.46 11.29
N ASP A 331 -20.09 -16.83 10.79
CA ASP A 331 -18.90 -17.10 11.62
C ASP A 331 -18.46 -15.84 12.41
N VAL A 332 -18.43 -14.67 11.77
CA VAL A 332 -18.24 -13.38 12.44
C VAL A 332 -19.25 -13.19 13.57
N LEU A 333 -20.55 -13.32 13.32
CA LEU A 333 -21.59 -13.08 14.31
C LEU A 333 -21.54 -14.03 15.51
N LEU A 334 -21.08 -15.27 15.29
CA LEU A 334 -20.86 -16.26 16.35
C LEU A 334 -19.58 -15.98 17.18
N THR A 335 -18.51 -15.48 16.53
CA THR A 335 -17.22 -15.24 17.20
C THR A 335 -17.07 -13.85 17.83
N THR A 336 -17.68 -12.81 17.25
CA THR A 336 -17.53 -11.41 17.67
C THR A 336 -18.71 -10.98 18.55
N LYS A 337 -18.56 -11.14 19.86
CA LYS A 337 -19.57 -10.74 20.86
C LYS A 337 -19.82 -9.23 20.78
N ASN A 338 -21.06 -8.79 21.03
CA ASN A 338 -21.49 -7.38 20.97
C ASN A 338 -21.40 -6.67 19.60
N LEU A 339 -20.98 -7.34 18.52
CA LEU A 339 -21.13 -6.80 17.16
C LEU A 339 -22.62 -6.68 16.81
N THR A 340 -23.06 -5.49 16.41
CA THR A 340 -24.42 -5.26 15.91
C THR A 340 -24.40 -4.66 14.50
N LEU A 341 -25.29 -5.16 13.64
CA LEU A 341 -25.29 -4.91 12.19
C LEU A 341 -26.70 -4.51 11.70
N GLU A 342 -26.73 -3.68 10.66
CA GLU A 342 -27.93 -3.34 9.89
C GLU A 342 -27.81 -3.87 8.45
N ILE A 343 -28.72 -4.77 8.10
CA ILE A 343 -28.82 -5.39 6.78
C ILE A 343 -29.70 -4.50 5.89
N SER A 344 -29.09 -3.81 4.94
CA SER A 344 -29.77 -2.95 3.97
C SER A 344 -29.92 -3.66 2.63
N GLY A 345 -31.15 -3.94 2.22
CA GLY A 345 -31.45 -4.48 0.89
C GLY A 345 -31.61 -3.36 -0.13
N HIS A 346 -31.16 -3.59 -1.37
CA HIS A 346 -31.35 -2.65 -2.49
C HIS A 346 -31.92 -3.34 -3.74
N THR A 347 -32.47 -2.53 -4.65
CA THR A 347 -32.85 -2.93 -6.01
C THR A 347 -32.07 -2.10 -7.03
N ASP A 348 -32.13 -2.53 -8.30
CA ASP A 348 -31.87 -1.60 -9.40
C ASP A 348 -33.08 -0.67 -9.63
N ARG A 349 -32.92 0.35 -10.49
CA ARG A 349 -33.94 1.38 -10.75
C ARG A 349 -35.14 0.90 -11.58
N SER A 350 -35.21 -0.36 -11.99
CA SER A 350 -36.33 -0.86 -12.79
C SER A 350 -37.60 -0.98 -11.94
N GLY A 351 -38.76 -0.66 -12.53
CA GLY A 351 -40.06 -0.83 -11.88
C GLY A 351 -40.49 0.33 -10.98
N ASP A 352 -41.53 0.09 -10.18
CA ASP A 352 -42.10 1.07 -9.25
C ASP A 352 -41.31 1.12 -7.92
N GLU A 353 -41.10 2.32 -7.39
CA GLU A 353 -40.26 2.51 -6.20
C GLU A 353 -40.90 1.98 -4.92
N SER A 354 -42.23 2.04 -4.78
CA SER A 354 -42.92 1.47 -3.61
C SER A 354 -42.80 -0.06 -3.58
N LYS A 355 -42.93 -0.71 -4.75
CA LYS A 355 -42.65 -2.14 -4.94
C LYS A 355 -41.17 -2.45 -4.70
N ASN A 356 -40.24 -1.63 -5.16
CA ASN A 356 -38.81 -1.81 -4.91
C ASN A 356 -38.44 -1.71 -3.43
N LYS A 357 -39.04 -0.77 -2.68
CA LYS A 357 -38.84 -0.65 -1.22
C LYS A 357 -39.35 -1.89 -0.46
N LEU A 358 -40.46 -2.48 -0.89
CA LEU A 358 -40.94 -3.75 -0.33
C LEU A 358 -40.07 -4.95 -0.74
N LEU A 359 -39.66 -5.03 -2.02
CA LEU A 359 -38.81 -6.10 -2.56
C LEU A 359 -37.43 -6.13 -1.85
N SER A 360 -36.80 -4.97 -1.72
CA SER A 360 -35.54 -4.82 -0.98
C SER A 360 -35.68 -5.18 0.50
N LYS A 361 -36.75 -4.77 1.19
CA LYS A 361 -36.99 -5.17 2.59
C LYS A 361 -37.12 -6.69 2.73
N LYS A 362 -37.81 -7.35 1.78
CA LYS A 362 -37.92 -8.82 1.76
C LYS A 362 -36.57 -9.52 1.52
N ARG A 363 -35.70 -8.98 0.66
CA ARG A 363 -34.32 -9.47 0.47
C ARG A 363 -33.47 -9.34 1.73
N ALA A 364 -33.52 -8.18 2.39
CA ALA A 364 -32.82 -7.97 3.65
C ALA A 364 -33.32 -8.93 4.74
N LYS A 365 -34.64 -9.16 4.83
CA LYS A 365 -35.23 -10.15 5.73
C LYS A 365 -34.75 -11.58 5.42
N PHE A 366 -34.64 -11.97 4.14
CA PHE A 366 -34.14 -13.30 3.78
C PHE A 366 -32.71 -13.55 4.31
N ILE A 367 -31.84 -12.53 4.30
CA ILE A 367 -30.50 -12.63 4.91
C ILE A 367 -30.59 -12.66 6.45
N TYR A 368 -31.40 -11.79 7.05
CA TYR A 368 -31.65 -11.76 8.49
C TYR A 368 -32.10 -13.13 9.01
N ASP A 369 -33.14 -13.71 8.40
CA ASP A 369 -33.71 -15.02 8.76
C ASP A 369 -32.68 -16.15 8.59
N TYR A 370 -31.83 -16.08 7.57
CA TYR A 370 -30.73 -17.02 7.37
C TYR A 370 -29.70 -16.93 8.50
N LEU A 371 -29.28 -15.73 8.89
CA LEU A 371 -28.26 -15.54 9.93
C LEU A 371 -28.77 -15.97 11.31
N LEU A 372 -30.03 -15.67 11.66
CA LEU A 372 -30.67 -16.18 12.87
C LEU A 372 -30.69 -17.72 12.90
N LYS A 373 -31.07 -18.36 11.78
CA LYS A 373 -31.06 -19.81 11.65
C LYS A 373 -29.66 -20.42 11.84
N ASN A 374 -28.60 -19.67 11.56
CA ASN A 374 -27.21 -20.07 11.76
C ASN A 374 -26.62 -19.58 13.10
N GLY A 375 -27.47 -19.17 14.06
CA GLY A 375 -27.07 -18.92 15.45
C GLY A 375 -26.73 -17.46 15.80
N ALA A 376 -26.93 -16.51 14.90
CA ALA A 376 -26.87 -15.09 15.27
C ALA A 376 -28.03 -14.73 16.21
N SER A 377 -27.79 -13.84 17.18
CA SER A 377 -28.85 -13.32 18.07
C SER A 377 -29.67 -12.23 17.39
N GLU A 378 -30.97 -12.16 17.68
CA GLU A 378 -31.84 -11.06 17.24
C GLU A 378 -31.30 -9.69 17.67
N ASN A 379 -30.67 -9.60 18.86
CA ASN A 379 -30.07 -8.37 19.37
C ASN A 379 -28.82 -7.91 18.58
N GLN A 380 -28.23 -8.77 17.76
CA GLN A 380 -27.09 -8.42 16.90
C GLN A 380 -27.53 -7.88 15.53
N LEU A 381 -28.79 -8.03 15.14
CA LEU A 381 -29.21 -7.82 13.76
C LEU A 381 -30.42 -6.90 13.65
N SER A 382 -30.40 -6.04 12.64
CA SER A 382 -31.55 -5.27 12.17
C SER A 382 -31.60 -5.32 10.64
N TYR A 383 -32.74 -5.03 10.02
CA TYR A 383 -32.86 -5.06 8.56
C TYR A 383 -33.84 -4.02 8.00
N LYS A 384 -33.52 -3.48 6.83
CA LYS A 384 -34.37 -2.51 6.11
C LYS A 384 -34.30 -2.65 4.58
N GLY A 385 -35.31 -2.10 3.91
CA GLY A 385 -35.37 -2.00 2.45
C GLY A 385 -35.14 -0.56 1.99
N MET A 386 -34.10 -0.35 1.18
CA MET A 386 -33.71 0.96 0.66
C MET A 386 -34.32 1.27 -0.71
N GLY A 387 -34.99 0.31 -1.33
CA GLY A 387 -35.54 0.44 -2.68
C GLY A 387 -34.45 0.61 -3.73
N SER A 388 -34.68 1.46 -4.73
CA SER A 388 -33.66 1.81 -5.75
C SER A 388 -32.87 3.08 -5.42
N LEU A 389 -33.17 3.70 -4.28
CA LEU A 389 -32.45 4.87 -3.77
C LEU A 389 -30.99 4.49 -3.43
N MET A 390 -30.08 5.45 -3.68
CA MET A 390 -28.63 5.29 -3.51
C MET A 390 -28.05 4.08 -4.31
N PRO A 391 -28.02 4.15 -5.66
CA PRO A 391 -27.37 3.13 -6.47
C PRO A 391 -25.84 3.22 -6.33
N ALA A 392 -25.20 2.15 -5.85
CA ALA A 392 -23.74 2.05 -5.81
C ALA A 392 -23.12 1.96 -7.22
N TYR A 393 -23.89 1.52 -8.21
CA TYR A 393 -23.42 1.27 -9.58
C TYR A 393 -24.34 1.86 -10.64
N THR A 394 -23.83 2.01 -11.87
CA THR A 394 -24.63 2.56 -12.98
C THR A 394 -25.81 1.65 -13.35
N ASN A 395 -27.02 2.19 -13.34
CA ASN A 395 -28.22 1.46 -13.81
C ASN A 395 -28.27 1.32 -15.35
N LYS A 396 -27.32 1.91 -16.10
CA LYS A 396 -27.30 1.87 -17.56
C LYS A 396 -27.00 0.47 -18.12
N THR A 397 -26.08 -0.28 -17.48
CA THR A 397 -25.67 -1.62 -17.95
C THR A 397 -26.40 -2.75 -17.22
N LYS A 398 -26.46 -3.94 -17.82
CA LYS A 398 -27.08 -5.14 -17.21
C LYS A 398 -26.32 -5.56 -15.95
N GLU A 399 -25.01 -5.42 -15.97
CA GLU A 399 -24.06 -5.76 -14.92
C GLU A 399 -24.22 -4.79 -13.74
N GLY A 400 -24.31 -3.49 -14.02
CA GLY A 400 -24.51 -2.46 -13.00
C GLY A 400 -25.90 -2.54 -12.35
N ARG A 401 -26.96 -2.84 -13.12
CA ARG A 401 -28.27 -3.21 -12.53
C ARG A 401 -28.16 -4.47 -11.67
N SER A 402 -27.44 -5.49 -12.12
CA SER A 402 -27.26 -6.70 -11.31
C SER A 402 -26.53 -6.44 -10.00
N ALA A 403 -25.56 -5.54 -10.00
CA ALA A 403 -24.83 -5.15 -8.80
C ALA A 403 -25.60 -4.16 -7.90
N ASN A 404 -26.59 -3.43 -8.41
CA ASN A 404 -27.48 -2.63 -7.56
C ASN A 404 -28.50 -3.48 -6.78
N ARG A 405 -28.80 -4.70 -7.24
CA ARG A 405 -29.59 -5.71 -6.50
C ARG A 405 -28.76 -6.41 -5.40
N ARG A 406 -28.14 -5.59 -4.54
CA ARG A 406 -27.18 -5.97 -3.51
C ARG A 406 -27.77 -6.03 -2.11
N ILE A 407 -26.97 -6.57 -1.20
CA ILE A 407 -27.09 -6.40 0.25
C ILE A 407 -25.90 -5.58 0.72
N GLU A 408 -26.19 -4.57 1.53
CA GLU A 408 -25.22 -3.84 2.33
C GLU A 408 -25.34 -4.25 3.80
N ILE A 409 -24.21 -4.38 4.47
CA ILE A 409 -24.09 -4.57 5.92
C ILE A 409 -23.48 -3.30 6.47
N LYS A 410 -24.24 -2.55 7.26
CA LYS A 410 -23.72 -1.42 8.04
C LYS A 410 -23.37 -1.89 9.44
N ILE A 411 -22.14 -1.65 9.88
CA ILE A 411 -21.74 -1.85 11.27
C ILE A 411 -22.42 -0.76 12.11
N LEU A 412 -23.28 -1.15 13.06
CA LEU A 412 -23.97 -0.22 13.96
C LEU A 412 -23.17 0.00 15.25
N LYS A 413 -22.65 -1.09 15.80
CA LYS A 413 -21.72 -1.09 16.93
C LYS A 413 -20.75 -2.23 16.74
N ASN A 414 -19.47 -1.91 16.65
CA ASN A 414 -18.40 -2.89 16.67
C ASN A 414 -17.90 -3.13 18.09
N GLN A 415 -17.21 -4.24 18.32
CA GLN A 415 -16.20 -4.23 19.36
C GLN A 415 -15.05 -3.35 18.88
N LYS A 416 -15.03 -2.11 19.37
CA LYS A 416 -13.74 -1.57 19.80
C LYS A 416 -13.28 -2.52 20.91
N GLU A 417 -12.21 -3.28 20.66
CA GLU A 417 -11.45 -3.84 21.77
C GLU A 417 -10.91 -2.66 22.57
N ASP A 418 -11.63 -2.28 23.62
CA ASP A 418 -11.01 -1.52 24.68
C ASP A 418 -9.97 -2.43 25.30
N TYR A 419 -8.71 -2.14 25.01
CA TYR A 419 -7.56 -2.92 25.48
C TYR A 419 -7.37 -2.84 27.00
N SER A 420 -8.15 -2.02 27.72
CA SER A 420 -8.32 -2.13 29.18
C SER A 420 -9.02 -3.45 29.58
N THR A 421 -9.87 -4.02 28.71
CA THR A 421 -10.80 -5.12 29.05
C THR A 421 -10.33 -6.53 28.70
N LEU A 422 -9.17 -6.71 28.05
CA LEU A 422 -8.61 -8.04 27.73
C LEU A 422 -8.14 -8.84 28.96
N VAL A 423 -8.29 -8.30 30.18
CA VAL A 423 -8.04 -9.02 31.43
C VAL A 423 -9.25 -8.90 32.37
N LYS A 424 -10.31 -9.68 32.11
CA LYS A 424 -11.32 -10.03 33.14
C LYS A 424 -10.77 -11.08 34.12
N GLU A 425 -9.65 -10.74 34.75
CA GLU A 425 -9.17 -11.37 35.97
C GLU A 425 -9.79 -10.60 37.14
N THR A 426 -10.96 -11.08 37.59
CA THR A 426 -11.73 -10.67 38.79
C THR A 426 -11.33 -9.35 39.46
N GLU A 427 -11.76 -8.20 38.90
CA GLU A 427 -11.56 -6.82 39.41
C GLU A 427 -10.37 -6.59 40.36
N LEU A 428 -9.21 -7.11 39.97
CA LEU A 428 -7.96 -6.78 40.64
C LEU A 428 -7.55 -5.40 40.14
N THR A 429 -7.77 -4.38 40.98
CA THR A 429 -7.17 -3.05 40.84
C THR A 429 -5.68 -3.19 40.52
N PHE A 430 -5.07 -2.23 39.81
CA PHE A 430 -3.65 -2.32 39.47
C PHE A 430 -2.77 -2.55 40.72
N PHE A 431 -3.12 -1.93 41.85
CA PHE A 431 -2.52 -2.19 43.17
C PHE A 431 -2.57 -3.67 43.58
N SER A 432 -3.74 -4.33 43.46
CA SER A 432 -3.87 -5.74 43.84
C SER A 432 -3.22 -6.71 42.84
N LYS A 433 -3.09 -6.32 41.56
CA LYS A 433 -2.21 -7.05 40.62
C LYS A 433 -0.76 -7.02 41.09
N LEU A 434 -0.26 -5.88 41.58
CA LEU A 434 1.07 -5.82 42.23
C LEU A 434 1.16 -6.71 43.48
N THR A 435 0.10 -6.82 44.29
CA THR A 435 0.11 -7.73 45.46
C THR A 435 0.20 -9.21 45.09
N HIS A 436 -0.22 -9.61 43.88
CA HIS A 436 -0.10 -11.00 43.40
C HIS A 436 1.11 -11.24 42.48
N LEU A 437 1.78 -10.19 42.00
CA LEU A 437 2.97 -10.29 41.17
C LEU A 437 4.08 -11.07 41.89
N LYS A 438 4.72 -11.98 41.15
CA LYS A 438 5.87 -12.79 41.60
C LYS A 438 7.19 -12.09 41.24
N PRO A 439 8.28 -12.32 41.97
CA PRO A 439 9.60 -11.84 41.58
C PRO A 439 9.97 -12.29 40.16
N ASN A 440 10.66 -11.41 39.42
CA ASN A 440 11.05 -11.49 38.01
C ASN A 440 9.89 -11.53 36.98
N ASN A 441 8.64 -11.33 37.40
CA ASN A 441 7.52 -11.12 36.47
C ASN A 441 7.29 -9.63 36.19
N ALA A 442 6.93 -9.32 34.94
CA ALA A 442 6.56 -7.98 34.48
C ALA A 442 5.04 -7.74 34.54
N ILE A 443 4.63 -6.48 34.72
CA ILE A 443 3.27 -5.99 34.47
C ILE A 443 3.31 -4.73 33.61
N VAL A 444 2.44 -4.64 32.59
CA VAL A 444 2.38 -3.49 31.67
C VAL A 444 1.55 -2.35 32.28
N LEU A 445 2.03 -1.12 32.17
CA LEU A 445 1.32 0.09 32.59
C LEU A 445 0.33 0.55 31.51
N ASN A 446 -0.76 -0.20 31.39
CA ASN A 446 -1.76 -0.07 30.32
C ASN A 446 -2.52 1.27 30.26
N GLU A 447 -2.46 2.16 31.24
CA GLU A 447 -3.11 3.49 31.15
C GLU A 447 -2.15 4.62 30.76
N ILE A 448 -0.84 4.37 30.83
CA ILE A 448 0.17 5.34 30.41
C ILE A 448 0.29 5.31 28.89
N ARG A 449 0.25 6.48 28.25
CA ARG A 449 0.48 6.64 26.81
C ARG A 449 1.57 7.66 26.59
N PHE A 450 2.33 7.44 25.51
CA PHE A 450 3.24 8.44 24.96
C PHE A 450 2.88 8.66 23.50
N ASN A 451 2.91 9.90 23.03
CA ASN A 451 2.89 10.18 21.60
C ASN A 451 4.26 9.81 20.96
N PRO A 452 4.35 9.75 19.63
CA PRO A 452 5.65 9.61 18.95
C PRO A 452 6.66 10.66 19.42
N SER A 453 7.90 10.26 19.65
CA SER A 453 9.00 11.09 20.19
C SER A 453 8.81 11.69 21.60
N GLU A 454 7.65 11.55 22.23
CA GLU A 454 7.42 12.05 23.59
C GLU A 454 7.83 11.04 24.67
N TYR A 455 8.28 11.55 25.81
CA TYR A 455 8.66 10.77 27.00
C TYR A 455 8.11 11.33 28.32
N LEU A 456 7.51 12.52 28.31
CA LEU A 456 6.90 13.14 29.49
C LEU A 456 5.56 12.47 29.80
N LEU A 457 5.22 12.38 31.09
CA LEU A 457 3.95 11.81 31.55
C LEU A 457 2.83 12.84 31.41
N SER A 458 1.67 12.40 30.92
CA SER A 458 0.44 13.20 30.94
C SER A 458 -0.22 13.15 32.31
N ALA A 459 -0.59 14.31 32.86
CA ALA A 459 -1.22 14.42 34.19
C ALA A 459 -2.55 13.67 34.32
N ASN A 460 -3.20 13.32 33.20
CA ASN A 460 -4.47 12.59 33.18
C ASN A 460 -4.28 11.05 33.08
N GLN A 461 -3.06 10.53 33.19
CA GLN A 461 -2.70 9.13 32.94
C GLN A 461 -1.72 8.54 33.98
N ILE A 462 -1.79 9.02 35.22
CA ILE A 462 -0.82 8.71 36.30
C ILE A 462 -1.31 7.71 37.36
N ASP A 463 -2.58 7.31 37.34
CA ASP A 463 -3.21 6.50 38.40
C ASP A 463 -2.50 5.16 38.70
N GLN A 464 -1.92 4.53 37.67
CA GLN A 464 -1.13 3.31 37.83
C GLN A 464 0.23 3.58 38.50
N LEU A 465 0.85 4.74 38.27
CA LEU A 465 2.08 5.15 38.97
C LEU A 465 1.78 5.53 40.42
N ASP A 466 0.65 6.17 40.70
CA ASP A 466 0.21 6.45 42.08
C ASP A 466 -0.10 5.16 42.85
N SER A 467 -0.74 4.20 42.19
CA SER A 467 -0.97 2.85 42.73
C SER A 467 0.35 2.11 43.00
N LEU A 468 1.35 2.22 42.10
CA LEU A 468 2.68 1.65 42.29
C LEU A 468 3.45 2.32 43.44
N ALA A 469 3.41 3.65 43.52
CA ALA A 469 4.03 4.41 44.60
C ALA A 469 3.38 4.10 45.97
N ALA A 470 2.06 3.91 46.02
CA ALA A 470 1.37 3.42 47.21
C ALA A 470 1.81 2.00 47.58
N TYR A 471 1.87 1.08 46.61
CA TYR A 471 2.31 -0.30 46.83
C TYR A 471 3.75 -0.36 47.39
N LEU A 472 4.66 0.43 46.83
CA LEU A 472 6.06 0.48 47.27
C LEU A 472 6.23 1.17 48.63
N ARG A 473 5.36 2.10 49.03
CA ARG A 473 5.39 2.64 50.40
C ARG A 473 4.86 1.64 51.43
N LEU A 474 3.90 0.80 51.06
CA LEU A 474 3.27 -0.18 51.96
C LEU A 474 4.01 -1.53 52.07
N ASN A 475 4.84 -1.88 51.09
CA ASN A 475 5.56 -3.17 51.02
C ASN A 475 7.05 -2.91 50.80
N ASN A 476 7.95 -3.75 51.33
CA ASN A 476 9.41 -3.58 51.19
C ASN A 476 9.99 -4.13 49.85
N ALA A 477 9.24 -3.94 48.77
CA ALA A 477 9.54 -4.44 47.44
C ALA A 477 10.55 -3.55 46.67
N SER A 478 11.28 -4.11 45.70
CA SER A 478 12.03 -3.32 44.72
C SER A 478 11.61 -3.68 43.30
N VAL A 479 11.55 -2.69 42.41
CA VAL A 479 11.08 -2.87 41.03
C VAL A 479 12.02 -2.21 40.02
N GLU A 480 12.04 -2.75 38.81
CA GLU A 480 12.62 -2.12 37.63
C GLU A 480 11.50 -1.63 36.71
N ILE A 481 11.62 -0.40 36.21
CA ILE A 481 10.72 0.19 35.23
C ILE A 481 11.39 0.07 33.86
N ILE A 482 10.83 -0.73 32.97
CA ILE A 482 11.37 -0.93 31.62
C ILE A 482 10.55 -0.11 30.64
N GLY A 483 11.21 0.78 29.90
CA GLY A 483 10.59 1.54 28.83
C GLY A 483 10.68 0.83 27.49
N TYR A 484 9.69 1.09 26.65
CA TYR A 484 9.67 0.64 25.25
C TYR A 484 9.22 1.76 24.30
N THR A 485 9.58 1.60 23.04
CA THR A 485 9.06 2.36 21.91
C THR A 485 8.31 1.45 20.94
N ASP A 486 7.62 2.05 19.98
CA ASP A 486 7.35 1.34 18.73
C ASP A 486 8.62 1.21 17.88
N ALA A 487 8.54 0.46 16.78
CA ALA A 487 9.67 0.23 15.88
C ALA A 487 9.86 1.33 14.80
N SER A 488 9.19 2.48 14.91
CA SER A 488 9.50 3.63 14.06
C SER A 488 10.79 4.30 14.55
N GLY A 489 11.54 4.91 13.62
CA GLY A 489 12.79 5.60 13.93
C GLY A 489 14.04 4.72 13.88
N VAL A 490 15.04 5.10 14.67
CA VAL A 490 16.39 4.50 14.68
C VAL A 490 16.58 3.81 16.03
N GLU A 491 17.04 2.57 16.05
CA GLU A 491 17.00 1.76 17.28
C GLU A 491 17.85 2.35 18.41
N GLU A 492 19.00 2.93 18.12
CA GLU A 492 19.83 3.63 19.11
C GLU A 492 19.09 4.82 19.75
N LYS A 493 18.25 5.52 18.98
CA LYS A 493 17.38 6.59 19.51
C LYS A 493 16.20 6.03 20.29
N ASN A 494 15.68 4.88 19.90
CA ASN A 494 14.60 4.19 20.60
C ASN A 494 15.06 3.68 21.98
N ILE A 495 16.27 3.12 22.08
CA ILE A 495 16.89 2.76 23.37
C ILE A 495 16.98 3.97 24.30
N VAL A 496 17.41 5.14 23.79
CA VAL A 496 17.45 6.38 24.59
C VAL A 496 16.04 6.87 24.96
N LEU A 497 15.11 6.94 24.00
CA LEU A 497 13.75 7.44 24.22
C LEU A 497 12.94 6.57 25.20
N SER A 498 13.08 5.25 25.10
CA SER A 498 12.50 4.31 26.05
C SER A 498 13.11 4.47 27.45
N GLY A 499 14.43 4.66 27.56
CA GLY A 499 15.09 4.99 28.82
C GLY A 499 14.55 6.27 29.46
N LEU A 500 14.33 7.34 28.67
CA LEU A 500 13.74 8.60 29.14
C LEU A 500 12.28 8.43 29.63
N ARG A 501 11.49 7.56 28.99
CA ARG A 501 10.13 7.24 29.45
C ARG A 501 10.15 6.56 30.81
N ALA A 502 11.03 5.56 30.96
CA ALA A 502 11.21 4.84 32.21
C ALA A 502 11.76 5.76 33.32
N GLN A 503 12.69 6.65 32.98
CA GLN A 503 13.20 7.69 33.87
C GLN A 503 12.10 8.68 34.31
N SER A 504 11.16 9.04 33.44
CA SER A 504 10.05 9.93 33.80
C SER A 504 9.14 9.29 34.85
N ALA A 505 8.82 8.01 34.68
CA ALA A 505 8.07 7.25 35.68
C ALA A 505 8.86 7.00 36.97
N TYR A 506 10.16 6.72 36.88
CA TYR A 506 11.06 6.64 38.04
C TYR A 506 10.97 7.93 38.86
N SER A 507 11.25 9.07 38.24
CA SER A 507 11.26 10.38 38.91
C SER A 507 9.92 10.70 39.56
N TYR A 508 8.81 10.42 38.86
CA TYR A 508 7.46 10.59 39.41
C TYR A 508 7.23 9.77 40.70
N ILE A 509 7.69 8.51 40.75
CA ILE A 509 7.50 7.64 41.91
C ILE A 509 8.41 8.06 43.08
N ILE A 510 9.60 8.60 42.81
CA ILE A 510 10.46 9.23 43.83
C ILE A 510 9.74 10.43 44.45
N ASP A 511 9.15 11.31 43.64
CA ASP A 511 8.40 12.49 44.09
C ASP A 511 7.19 12.12 44.97
N LYS A 512 6.62 10.92 44.77
CA LYS A 512 5.56 10.33 45.60
C LYS A 512 6.09 9.66 46.89
N GLY A 513 7.37 9.82 47.22
CA GLY A 513 7.98 9.42 48.49
C GLY A 513 8.47 7.98 48.56
N VAL A 514 8.88 7.37 47.44
CA VAL A 514 9.55 6.06 47.42
C VAL A 514 11.07 6.24 47.45
N GLU A 515 11.77 5.41 48.22
CA GLU A 515 13.24 5.47 48.30
C GLU A 515 13.93 5.05 46.99
N ALA A 516 14.85 5.90 46.50
CA ALA A 516 15.61 5.68 45.27
C ALA A 516 16.32 4.32 45.18
N LYS A 517 16.79 3.77 46.30
CA LYS A 517 17.49 2.47 46.38
C LYS A 517 16.61 1.26 46.04
N ARG A 518 15.29 1.45 45.89
CA ARG A 518 14.28 0.41 45.63
C ARG A 518 13.73 0.47 44.20
N LEU A 519 14.19 1.42 43.39
CA LEU A 519 13.73 1.66 42.04
C LEU A 519 14.91 1.59 41.07
N PHE A 520 14.69 0.93 39.94
CA PHE A 520 15.62 0.86 38.82
C PHE A 520 14.86 1.21 37.54
N PHE A 521 15.56 1.62 36.49
CA PHE A 521 14.94 1.84 35.19
C PHE A 521 15.88 1.51 34.03
N SER A 522 15.31 1.07 32.92
CA SER A 522 16.05 0.73 31.70
C SER A 522 15.21 1.03 30.45
N GLY A 523 15.88 1.14 29.29
CA GLY A 523 15.25 1.35 27.98
C GLY A 523 15.55 0.19 27.06
N CYS A 524 14.52 -0.51 26.58
CA CYS A 524 14.65 -1.66 25.68
C CYS A 524 14.36 -1.32 24.20
N GLY A 525 14.19 -0.05 23.87
CA GLY A 525 13.94 0.39 22.50
C GLY A 525 12.68 -0.22 21.92
N SER A 526 12.75 -0.71 20.69
CA SER A 526 11.61 -1.34 20.00
C SER A 526 11.51 -2.86 20.24
N ALA A 527 12.39 -3.43 21.06
CA ALA A 527 12.41 -4.85 21.37
C ALA A 527 11.12 -5.34 22.04
N ASN A 528 10.82 -6.64 21.90
CA ASN A 528 9.65 -7.30 22.48
C ASN A 528 8.32 -6.54 22.21
N PRO A 529 7.93 -6.33 20.94
CA PRO A 529 6.66 -5.68 20.61
C PRO A 529 5.47 -6.56 21.03
N ILE A 530 4.50 -5.95 21.73
CA ILE A 530 3.25 -6.60 22.15
C ILE A 530 2.10 -6.42 21.14
N ALA A 531 2.33 -5.64 20.08
CA ALA A 531 1.40 -5.43 18.98
C ALA A 531 2.11 -5.14 17.64
N PRO A 532 1.42 -5.24 16.48
CA PRO A 532 2.05 -5.02 15.18
C PRO A 532 2.41 -3.54 14.93
N ASN A 533 3.71 -3.24 14.80
CA ASN A 533 4.21 -1.87 14.51
C ASN A 533 3.73 -1.28 13.15
N LYS A 534 3.15 -2.11 12.27
CA LYS A 534 2.58 -1.69 10.98
C LYS A 534 1.42 -0.69 11.15
N TYR A 535 0.65 -0.78 12.23
CA TYR A 535 -0.55 0.03 12.47
C TYR A 535 -0.34 1.02 13.61
N GLU A 536 -0.98 2.18 13.55
CA GLU A 536 -0.85 3.24 14.56
C GLU A 536 -1.25 2.76 15.97
N TRP A 537 -2.39 2.08 16.10
CA TRP A 537 -2.84 1.46 17.37
C TRP A 537 -1.85 0.43 17.92
N GLY A 538 -1.11 -0.25 17.04
CA GLY A 538 -0.09 -1.23 17.42
C GLY A 538 1.20 -0.55 17.89
N ARG A 539 1.57 0.57 17.25
CA ARG A 539 2.65 1.45 17.71
C ARG A 539 2.31 2.08 19.05
N GLU A 540 1.09 2.58 19.25
CA GLU A 540 0.61 3.10 20.53
C GLU A 540 0.79 2.12 21.68
N LYS A 541 0.43 0.84 21.47
CA LYS A 541 0.67 -0.23 22.45
C LYS A 541 2.14 -0.52 22.72
N ASN A 542 3.01 -0.40 21.72
CA ASN A 542 4.43 -0.67 21.91
C ASN A 542 5.15 0.49 22.62
N ARG A 543 4.66 1.73 22.50
CA ARG A 543 5.09 2.90 23.30
C ARG A 543 4.57 2.81 24.74
N ARG A 544 5.09 1.87 25.52
CA ARG A 544 4.63 1.50 26.86
C ARG A 544 5.74 1.56 27.92
N LEU A 545 5.32 1.39 29.17
CA LEU A 545 6.18 1.01 30.30
C LEU A 545 5.76 -0.37 30.83
N GLU A 546 6.73 -1.13 31.30
CA GLU A 546 6.54 -2.35 32.08
C GLU A 546 7.23 -2.21 33.43
N VAL A 547 6.73 -2.91 34.44
CA VAL A 547 7.28 -2.91 35.80
C VAL A 547 7.59 -4.34 36.20
N VAL A 548 8.86 -4.64 36.42
CA VAL A 548 9.35 -5.95 36.86
C VAL A 548 9.55 -5.92 38.38
N LEU A 549 8.94 -6.86 39.09
CA LEU A 549 9.16 -7.01 40.53
C LEU A 549 10.49 -7.74 40.78
N LEU A 550 11.52 -7.04 41.25
CA LEU A 550 12.83 -7.65 41.52
C LEU A 550 12.85 -8.37 42.87
N LYS A 551 12.26 -7.75 43.90
CA LYS A 551 12.15 -8.29 45.25
C LYS A 551 10.80 -7.90 45.85
N LYS A 552 10.26 -8.74 46.73
CA LYS A 552 9.02 -8.53 47.46
C LYS A 552 9.29 -8.49 48.96
#